data_AF-A0A1Q9EZS2-F1
#
_entry.id   AF-A0A1Q9EZS2-F1
#
_cell.length_a   1.000
_cell.length_b   1.000
_cell.length_c   1.000
_cell.angle_alpha   90.00
_cell.angle_beta   90.00
_cell.angle_gamma   90.00
#
_symmetry.space_group_name_H-M   'P 1'
#
loop_
_entity.id
_entity.type
_entity.pdbx_description
1 polymer ?
#
loop_
_entity_poly.entity_id
_entity_poly.type
_entity_poly.pdbx_seq_one_letter_code
_entity_poly.pdbx_strand_id
1 'polypeptide(L)'
;MTRKAAHESQAVLDCIIPAHEKDFETLGHCIRSLRRCCPEVRRILVVSKLPWNDATVEDCAVEWVDEADPRWPFRLCDVADGGCAPGWLFQQLLKLHGPLLLDSLTERVLVCDADVVWLQQDSPLTFFTSEAESLLCTFDSDACPPIRSAVDLHRYDAFPPALLPGLQKPRPGAETAVCHHSVLDTSVLRALFEEVAKAWPGQAFWAAFVAAGAWTEPCGFTKSAA
;
A
#
# COMPACT_ATOMS: atom_id res chain seq x y z
N MET A 1 41.90 -14.43 4.32
CA MET A 1 40.71 -14.53 5.19
C MET A 1 39.48 -14.22 4.35
N THR A 2 38.87 -15.25 3.79
CA THR A 2 37.63 -15.18 3.03
C THR A 2 36.49 -14.91 4.00
N ARG A 3 35.88 -13.71 3.95
CA ARG A 3 34.60 -13.46 4.60
C ARG A 3 33.58 -14.35 3.90
N LYS A 4 33.34 -15.53 4.49
CA LYS A 4 32.16 -16.33 4.21
C LYS A 4 31.00 -15.53 4.79
N ALA A 5 30.43 -14.64 3.97
CA ALA A 5 29.20 -13.96 4.31
C ALA A 5 28.19 -15.06 4.61
N ALA A 6 27.75 -15.11 5.87
CA ALA A 6 26.55 -15.84 6.20
C ALA A 6 25.49 -15.31 5.24
N HIS A 7 24.90 -16.20 4.46
CA HIS A 7 23.68 -15.91 3.74
C HIS A 7 22.62 -15.79 4.84
N GLU A 8 22.57 -14.62 5.50
CA GLU A 8 21.42 -14.20 6.28
C GLU A 8 20.25 -14.39 5.34
N SER A 9 19.30 -15.22 5.75
CA SER A 9 18.10 -15.49 4.97
C SER A 9 17.47 -14.15 4.63
N GLN A 10 17.58 -13.70 3.38
CA GLN A 10 16.87 -12.51 2.92
C GLN A 10 15.40 -12.70 3.29
N ALA A 11 14.82 -11.70 3.95
CA ALA A 11 13.45 -11.78 4.42
C ALA A 11 12.54 -11.96 3.21
N VAL A 12 11.93 -13.14 3.10
CA VAL A 12 11.06 -13.47 1.97
C VAL A 12 9.77 -12.68 2.10
N LEU A 13 9.35 -12.02 1.01
CA LEU A 13 8.15 -11.19 0.94
C LEU A 13 7.10 -11.79 0.02
N ASP A 14 5.84 -11.59 0.35
CA ASP A 14 4.75 -11.64 -0.62
C ASP A 14 4.36 -10.22 -1.02
N CYS A 15 3.73 -10.09 -2.19
CA CYS A 15 3.26 -8.81 -2.69
C CYS A 15 1.75 -8.83 -2.95
N ILE A 16 1.05 -7.75 -2.58
CA ILE A 16 -0.35 -7.52 -2.90
C ILE A 16 -0.46 -6.26 -3.76
N ILE A 17 -1.10 -6.38 -4.92
CA ILE A 17 -1.29 -5.30 -5.89
C ILE A 17 -2.79 -5.18 -6.20
N PRO A 18 -3.52 -4.25 -5.56
CA PRO A 18 -4.85 -3.91 -6.01
C PRO A 18 -4.78 -3.27 -7.41
N ALA A 19 -5.66 -3.68 -8.31
CA ALA A 19 -5.68 -3.18 -9.69
C ALA A 19 -7.10 -2.99 -10.19
N HIS A 20 -7.32 -1.91 -10.95
CA HIS A 20 -8.52 -1.75 -11.76
C HIS A 20 -8.22 -2.18 -13.21
N GLU A 21 -9.25 -2.52 -13.99
CA GLU A 21 -9.12 -2.95 -15.39
C GLU A 21 -8.34 -1.95 -16.26
N LYS A 22 -8.50 -0.66 -15.96
CA LYS A 22 -7.79 0.44 -16.64
C LYS A 22 -6.26 0.42 -16.39
N ASP A 23 -5.82 -0.23 -15.32
CA ASP A 23 -4.42 -0.31 -14.91
C ASP A 23 -3.76 -1.59 -15.45
N PHE A 24 -4.50 -2.48 -16.14
CA PHE A 24 -3.99 -3.78 -16.57
C PHE A 24 -2.81 -3.67 -17.54
N GLU A 25 -2.78 -2.61 -18.36
CA GLU A 25 -1.65 -2.32 -19.25
C GLU A 25 -0.38 -2.00 -18.44
N THR A 26 -0.49 -1.13 -17.43
CA THR A 26 0.66 -0.76 -16.58
C THR A 26 1.04 -1.86 -15.59
N LEU A 27 0.08 -2.67 -15.14
CA LEU A 27 0.28 -3.75 -14.18
C LEU A 27 1.30 -4.78 -14.66
N GLY A 28 1.29 -5.14 -15.95
CA GLY A 28 2.31 -6.04 -16.50
C GLY A 28 3.73 -5.48 -16.37
N HIS A 29 3.89 -4.15 -16.57
CA HIS A 29 5.18 -3.48 -16.36
C HIS A 29 5.56 -3.43 -14.88
N CYS A 30 4.59 -3.17 -13.99
CA CYS A 30 4.77 -3.21 -12.55
C CYS A 30 5.33 -4.57 -12.10
N ILE A 31 4.64 -5.66 -12.44
CA ILE A 31 5.04 -7.02 -12.05
C ILE A 31 6.41 -7.41 -12.61
N ARG A 32 6.67 -7.15 -13.91
CA ARG A 32 7.98 -7.44 -14.51
C ARG A 32 9.11 -6.67 -13.83
N SER A 33 8.89 -5.40 -13.53
CA SER A 33 9.89 -4.58 -12.86
C SER A 33 10.10 -5.02 -11.40
N LEU A 34 9.03 -5.37 -10.69
CA LEU A 34 9.09 -5.87 -9.33
C LEU A 34 9.91 -7.16 -9.25
N ARG A 35 9.64 -8.14 -10.12
CA ARG A 35 10.39 -9.40 -10.17
C ARG A 35 11.87 -9.20 -10.45
N ARG A 36 12.18 -8.30 -11.39
CA ARG A 36 13.57 -8.01 -11.77
C ARG A 36 14.33 -7.32 -10.64
N CYS A 37 13.69 -6.39 -9.94
CA CYS A 37 14.37 -5.50 -9.00
C CYS A 37 14.30 -5.98 -7.55
N CYS A 38 13.29 -6.78 -7.19
CA CYS A 38 13.02 -7.25 -5.82
C CYS A 38 12.98 -8.79 -5.78
N PRO A 39 14.13 -9.47 -5.86
CA PRO A 39 14.19 -10.95 -5.89
C PRO A 39 13.68 -11.62 -4.61
N GLU A 40 13.52 -10.86 -3.52
CA GLU A 40 12.95 -11.33 -2.26
C GLU A 40 11.43 -11.53 -2.30
N VAL A 41 10.74 -10.98 -3.31
CA VAL A 41 9.31 -11.20 -3.52
C VAL A 41 9.12 -12.59 -4.12
N ARG A 42 8.52 -13.52 -3.34
CA ARG A 42 8.24 -14.89 -3.80
C ARG A 42 6.92 -15.01 -4.55
N ARG A 43 5.86 -14.35 -4.08
CA ARG A 43 4.48 -14.47 -4.57
C ARG A 43 3.91 -13.09 -4.82
N ILE A 44 3.10 -12.95 -5.86
CA ILE A 44 2.40 -11.71 -6.17
C ILE A 44 0.92 -12.03 -6.27
N LEU A 45 0.10 -11.32 -5.49
CA LEU A 45 -1.34 -11.43 -5.49
C LEU A 45 -1.92 -10.17 -6.12
N VAL A 46 -2.52 -10.31 -7.29
CA VAL A 46 -3.26 -9.24 -7.97
C VAL A 46 -4.69 -9.28 -7.47
N VAL A 47 -5.12 -8.22 -6.79
CA VAL A 47 -6.50 -8.09 -6.29
C VAL A 47 -7.28 -7.21 -7.24
N SER A 48 -8.25 -7.77 -7.94
CA SER A 48 -9.03 -7.02 -8.94
C SER A 48 -10.38 -7.66 -9.19
N LYS A 49 -11.35 -6.85 -9.64
CA LYS A 49 -12.68 -7.32 -10.05
C LYS A 49 -12.64 -8.37 -11.17
N LEU A 50 -11.86 -8.10 -12.21
CA LEU A 50 -11.68 -9.04 -13.32
C LEU A 50 -10.37 -9.82 -13.14
N PRO A 51 -10.33 -11.09 -13.57
CA PRO A 51 -9.08 -11.82 -13.67
C PRO A 51 -8.10 -11.07 -14.55
N TRP A 52 -6.91 -10.83 -14.02
CA TRP A 52 -5.79 -10.34 -14.82
C TRP A 52 -4.98 -11.53 -15.32
N ASN A 53 -4.76 -11.59 -16.62
CA ASN A 53 -3.97 -12.63 -17.28
C ASN A 53 -3.16 -12.01 -18.41
N ASP A 54 -1.91 -11.66 -18.12
CA ASP A 54 -0.93 -11.27 -19.14
C ASP A 54 -0.04 -12.47 -19.45
N ALA A 55 -0.24 -13.08 -20.62
CA ALA A 55 0.54 -14.23 -21.07
C ALA A 55 2.05 -13.92 -21.23
N THR A 56 2.45 -12.64 -21.27
CA THR A 56 3.86 -12.24 -21.31
C THR A 56 4.52 -12.26 -19.92
N VAL A 57 3.74 -12.45 -18.86
CA VAL A 57 4.22 -12.71 -17.51
C VAL A 57 4.17 -14.22 -17.29
N GLU A 58 5.24 -14.91 -17.69
CA GLU A 58 5.35 -16.39 -17.72
C GLU A 58 5.40 -17.08 -16.33
N ASP A 59 4.95 -16.40 -15.27
CA ASP A 59 5.25 -16.77 -13.90
C ASP A 59 4.04 -17.34 -13.15
N CYS A 60 4.17 -18.60 -12.72
CA CYS A 60 3.15 -19.31 -11.94
C CYS A 60 2.95 -18.77 -10.52
N ALA A 61 3.81 -17.87 -10.05
CA ALA A 61 3.70 -17.26 -8.73
C ALA A 61 2.98 -15.90 -8.73
N VAL A 62 2.31 -15.53 -9.83
CA VAL A 62 1.29 -14.47 -9.85
C VAL A 62 -0.09 -15.11 -9.74
N GLU A 63 -0.85 -14.70 -8.73
CA GLU A 63 -2.19 -15.21 -8.45
C GLU A 63 -3.20 -14.09 -8.48
N TRP A 64 -4.37 -14.37 -9.04
CA TRP A 64 -5.50 -13.44 -9.01
C TRP A 64 -6.39 -13.72 -7.80
N VAL A 65 -6.81 -12.64 -7.13
CA VAL A 65 -7.78 -12.65 -6.04
C VAL A 65 -8.91 -11.70 -6.41
N ASP A 66 -10.15 -12.19 -6.34
CA ASP A 66 -11.32 -11.36 -6.58
C ASP A 66 -11.47 -10.32 -5.46
N GLU A 67 -11.63 -9.04 -5.82
CA GLU A 67 -11.92 -7.98 -4.85
C GLU A 67 -13.31 -8.11 -4.21
N ALA A 68 -14.19 -8.96 -4.77
CA ALA A 68 -15.49 -9.32 -4.21
C ALA A 68 -15.46 -10.55 -3.28
N ASP A 69 -14.27 -11.16 -3.06
CA ASP A 69 -14.09 -12.32 -2.18
C ASP A 69 -14.77 -12.11 -0.81
N PRO A 70 -15.51 -13.11 -0.29
CA PRO A 70 -16.25 -12.99 0.96
C PRO A 70 -15.37 -12.76 2.19
N ARG A 71 -14.06 -13.02 2.12
CA ARG A 71 -13.12 -12.70 3.21
C ARG A 71 -13.03 -11.20 3.46
N TRP A 72 -13.20 -10.37 2.43
CA TRP A 72 -13.20 -8.91 2.59
C TRP A 72 -14.43 -8.47 3.41
N PRO A 73 -14.26 -7.77 4.55
CA PRO A 73 -15.37 -7.35 5.40
C PRO A 73 -16.07 -6.07 4.91
N PHE A 74 -15.73 -5.60 3.70
CA PHE A 74 -16.23 -4.41 3.05
C PHE A 74 -16.35 -4.64 1.53
N ARG A 75 -17.05 -3.75 0.86
CA ARG A 75 -17.23 -3.68 -0.60
C ARG A 75 -16.99 -2.25 -1.06
N LEU A 76 -16.81 -2.07 -2.38
CA LEU A 76 -16.63 -0.74 -2.96
C LEU A 76 -17.79 0.22 -2.65
N CYS A 77 -19.02 -0.29 -2.53
CA CYS A 77 -20.18 0.54 -2.14
C CYS A 77 -20.09 1.06 -0.71
N ASP A 78 -19.40 0.36 0.19
CA ASP A 78 -19.32 0.73 1.61
C ASP A 78 -18.39 1.92 1.85
N VAL A 79 -17.56 2.26 0.86
CA VAL A 79 -16.61 3.39 0.93
C VAL A 79 -17.03 4.59 0.08
N ALA A 80 -18.23 4.53 -0.53
CA ALA A 80 -18.70 5.55 -1.47
C ALA A 80 -18.78 6.96 -0.86
N ASP A 81 -19.09 7.04 0.43
CA ASP A 81 -19.31 8.30 1.15
C ASP A 81 -18.08 8.75 1.98
N GLY A 82 -16.91 8.13 1.79
CA GLY A 82 -15.72 8.35 2.61
C GLY A 82 -14.94 9.65 2.38
N GLY A 83 -15.59 10.72 1.89
CA GLY A 83 -14.99 12.06 1.68
C GLY A 83 -13.90 12.17 0.62
N CYS A 84 -13.47 11.06 0.02
CA CYS A 84 -12.49 11.03 -1.07
C CYS A 84 -12.90 10.02 -2.15
N ALA A 85 -12.07 9.84 -3.17
CA ALA A 85 -12.41 8.96 -4.29
C ALA A 85 -12.65 7.52 -3.79
N PRO A 86 -13.85 6.93 -3.99
CA PRO A 86 -14.19 5.63 -3.41
C PRO A 86 -13.23 4.51 -3.83
N GLY A 87 -12.82 4.50 -5.10
CA GLY A 87 -11.84 3.53 -5.60
C GLY A 87 -10.50 3.62 -4.89
N TRP A 88 -10.07 4.83 -4.50
CA TRP A 88 -8.83 5.01 -3.76
C TRP A 88 -8.92 4.44 -2.34
N LEU A 89 -9.99 4.75 -1.59
CA LEU A 89 -10.21 4.18 -0.25
C LEU A 89 -10.28 2.67 -0.28
N PHE A 90 -11.04 2.14 -1.25
CA PHE A 90 -11.21 0.71 -1.41
C PHE A 90 -9.85 0.02 -1.62
N GLN A 91 -9.00 0.56 -2.50
CA GLN A 91 -7.65 0.03 -2.71
C GLN A 91 -6.78 0.11 -1.45
N GLN A 92 -6.85 1.18 -0.65
CA GLN A 92 -6.11 1.25 0.61
C GLN A 92 -6.58 0.17 1.60
N LEU A 93 -7.89 -0.05 1.71
CA LEU A 93 -8.43 -1.09 2.57
C LEU A 93 -8.02 -2.49 2.11
N LEU A 94 -8.00 -2.76 0.80
CA LEU A 94 -7.49 -4.03 0.28
C LEU A 94 -6.02 -4.27 0.68
N LYS A 95 -5.18 -3.24 0.60
CA LYS A 95 -3.76 -3.32 1.03
C LYS A 95 -3.61 -3.57 2.52
N LEU A 96 -4.42 -2.91 3.35
CA LEU A 96 -4.34 -3.04 4.81
C LEU A 96 -4.97 -4.33 5.33
N HIS A 97 -6.01 -4.84 4.70
CA HIS A 97 -6.66 -6.08 5.14
C HIS A 97 -6.03 -7.33 4.53
N GLY A 98 -5.50 -7.24 3.31
CA GLY A 98 -4.96 -8.39 2.57
C GLY A 98 -3.94 -9.22 3.36
N PRO A 99 -2.93 -8.61 4.00
CA PRO A 99 -1.95 -9.32 4.81
C PRO A 99 -2.55 -10.14 5.97
N LEU A 100 -3.74 -9.76 6.45
CA LEU A 100 -4.40 -10.43 7.58
C LEU A 100 -5.45 -11.47 7.16
N LEU A 101 -5.98 -11.37 5.94
CA LEU A 101 -7.12 -12.16 5.46
C LEU A 101 -6.75 -13.22 4.42
N LEU A 102 -5.69 -12.99 3.63
CA LEU A 102 -5.29 -13.90 2.58
C LEU A 102 -4.36 -14.98 3.14
N ASP A 103 -4.58 -16.20 2.67
CA ASP A 103 -3.94 -17.38 3.26
C ASP A 103 -2.47 -17.52 2.84
N SER A 104 -1.67 -18.05 3.77
CA SER A 104 -0.29 -18.46 3.54
C SER A 104 0.61 -17.33 3.03
N LEU A 105 0.37 -16.11 3.51
CA LEU A 105 1.27 -14.98 3.34
C LEU A 105 2.41 -15.01 4.38
N THR A 106 3.54 -14.41 4.03
CA THR A 106 4.67 -14.16 4.93
C THR A 106 4.31 -13.09 5.95
N GLU A 107 5.07 -13.05 7.06
CA GLU A 107 4.91 -12.03 8.11
C GLU A 107 5.05 -10.59 7.57
N ARG A 108 5.81 -10.42 6.48
CA ARG A 108 6.03 -9.15 5.83
C ARG A 108 5.48 -9.20 4.41
N VAL A 109 4.63 -8.24 4.08
CA VAL A 109 3.93 -8.17 2.79
C VAL A 109 4.18 -6.82 2.15
N LEU A 110 4.76 -6.81 0.97
CA LEU A 110 4.87 -5.63 0.12
C LEU A 110 3.49 -5.30 -0.46
N VAL A 111 3.00 -4.09 -0.24
CA VAL A 111 1.84 -3.56 -0.95
C VAL A 111 2.29 -2.49 -1.93
N CYS A 112 1.70 -2.43 -3.11
CA CYS A 112 2.01 -1.38 -4.10
C CYS A 112 0.81 -1.04 -4.99
N ASP A 113 0.87 0.10 -5.67
CA ASP A 113 -0.07 0.45 -6.75
C ASP A 113 0.28 -0.30 -8.06
N ALA A 114 -0.72 -0.50 -8.91
CA ALA A 114 -0.58 -1.21 -10.18
C ALA A 114 0.26 -0.45 -11.24
N ASP A 115 0.55 0.83 -11.01
CA ASP A 115 1.35 1.71 -11.88
C ASP A 115 2.78 1.94 -11.37
N VAL A 116 3.21 1.27 -10.30
CA VAL A 116 4.58 1.37 -9.79
C VAL A 116 5.54 0.62 -10.69
N VAL A 117 6.59 1.31 -11.17
CA VAL A 117 7.69 0.69 -11.91
C VAL A 117 8.99 0.87 -11.15
N TRP A 118 9.67 -0.24 -10.86
CA TRP A 118 10.99 -0.22 -10.24
C TRP A 118 12.08 -0.15 -11.29
N LEU A 119 12.93 0.86 -11.18
CA LEU A 119 14.10 1.02 -12.03
C LEU A 119 15.21 0.08 -11.56
N GLN A 120 15.79 -0.65 -12.50
CA GLN A 120 16.91 -1.53 -12.21
C GLN A 120 18.10 -0.69 -11.75
N GLN A 121 18.72 -1.11 -10.66
CA GLN A 121 19.95 -0.52 -10.13
C GLN A 121 21.09 -1.55 -10.21
N ASP A 122 22.31 -1.11 -9.92
CA ASP A 122 23.49 -1.99 -9.87
C ASP A 122 23.40 -3.03 -8.74
N SER A 123 22.55 -2.79 -7.75
CA SER A 123 22.21 -3.70 -6.66
C SER A 123 20.71 -4.01 -6.64
N PRO A 124 20.29 -5.21 -6.18
CA PRO A 124 18.88 -5.49 -5.89
C PRO A 124 18.30 -4.46 -4.91
N LEU A 125 17.01 -4.16 -5.07
CA LEU A 125 16.29 -3.35 -4.10
C LEU A 125 16.09 -4.16 -2.82
N THR A 126 16.28 -3.49 -1.69
CA THR A 126 16.06 -4.04 -0.35
C THR A 126 15.13 -3.10 0.40
N PHE A 127 14.05 -3.61 0.98
CA PHE A 127 13.16 -2.78 1.81
C PHE A 127 13.64 -2.65 3.26
N PHE A 128 14.57 -3.50 3.67
CA PHE A 128 15.11 -3.56 5.01
C PHE A 128 16.63 -3.38 5.00
N THR A 129 17.14 -2.69 6.01
CA THR A 129 18.57 -2.76 6.35
C THR A 129 18.88 -4.10 7.03
N SER A 130 20.16 -4.41 7.22
CA SER A 130 20.60 -5.57 8.00
C SER A 130 20.09 -5.57 9.46
N GLU A 131 19.60 -4.43 9.95
CA GLU A 131 19.08 -4.26 11.32
C GLU A 131 17.54 -4.36 11.38
N ALA A 132 16.90 -4.81 10.31
CA ALA A 132 15.44 -4.88 10.16
C ALA A 132 14.72 -3.52 10.23
N GLU A 133 15.45 -2.42 10.07
CA GLU A 133 14.86 -1.09 9.93
C GLU A 133 14.28 -0.92 8.52
N SER A 134 13.05 -0.42 8.43
CA SER A 134 12.43 -0.11 7.14
C SER A 134 13.12 1.09 6.51
N LEU A 135 13.50 0.97 5.24
CA LEU A 135 13.95 2.10 4.45
C LEU A 135 12.74 2.94 4.04
N LEU A 136 12.60 4.13 4.60
CA LEU A 136 11.58 5.09 4.21
C LEU A 136 12.10 5.92 3.03
N CYS A 137 11.27 6.05 2.00
CA CYS A 137 11.54 6.98 0.91
C CYS A 137 11.25 8.39 1.40
N THR A 138 12.28 9.13 1.82
CA THR A 138 12.16 10.54 2.17
C THR A 138 12.71 11.40 1.05
N PHE A 139 12.14 12.60 0.89
CA PHE A 139 12.59 13.58 -0.11
C PHE A 139 12.71 14.94 0.55
N ASP A 140 13.84 15.59 0.35
CA ASP A 140 14.02 16.99 0.74
C ASP A 140 13.01 17.89 -0.01
N SER A 141 12.21 18.64 0.74
CA SER A 141 11.25 19.59 0.17
C SER A 141 11.92 20.69 -0.66
N ASP A 142 13.18 21.01 -0.37
CA ASP A 142 13.92 22.04 -1.08
C ASP A 142 14.41 21.53 -2.45
N ALA A 143 14.54 20.20 -2.60
CA ALA A 143 14.93 19.53 -3.83
C ALA A 143 13.74 19.06 -4.67
N CYS A 144 12.55 18.94 -4.07
CA CYS A 144 11.32 18.60 -4.79
C CYS A 144 10.64 19.91 -5.25
N PRO A 145 10.27 20.06 -6.54
CA PRO A 145 9.41 21.17 -6.94
C PRO A 145 8.13 21.13 -6.09
N PRO A 146 7.40 22.24 -5.90
CA PRO A 146 6.11 22.25 -5.19
C PRO A 146 5.06 21.49 -6.03
N ILE A 147 5.20 20.18 -6.12
CA ILE A 147 4.40 19.28 -6.95
C ILE A 147 3.07 18.98 -6.25
N ARG A 148 3.01 19.12 -4.92
CA ARG A 148 1.79 18.91 -4.16
C ARG A 148 1.22 20.23 -3.70
N SER A 149 -0.05 20.44 -4.01
CA SER A 149 -0.81 21.54 -3.45
C SER A 149 -0.80 21.43 -1.92
N ALA A 150 -0.79 22.56 -1.20
CA ALA A 150 -0.93 22.53 0.26
C ALA A 150 -2.16 21.70 0.70
N VAL A 151 -3.20 21.69 -0.13
CA VAL A 151 -4.42 20.90 0.02
C VAL A 151 -4.14 19.39 0.09
N ASP A 152 -3.24 18.87 -0.74
CA ASP A 152 -2.91 17.44 -0.71
C ASP A 152 -2.15 17.06 0.56
N LEU A 153 -1.25 17.92 1.04
CA LEU A 153 -0.49 17.67 2.27
C LEU A 153 -1.39 17.65 3.51
N HIS A 154 -2.31 18.60 3.64
CA HIS A 154 -3.23 18.68 4.77
C HIS A 154 -4.09 17.42 4.95
N ARG A 155 -4.50 16.77 3.85
CA ARG A 155 -5.34 15.56 3.90
C ARG A 155 -4.61 14.37 4.54
N TYR A 156 -3.36 14.14 4.14
CA TYR A 156 -2.56 13.05 4.71
C TYR A 156 -2.15 13.30 6.16
N ASP A 157 -2.10 14.56 6.59
CA ASP A 157 -1.71 14.91 7.96
C ASP A 157 -2.88 14.85 8.93
N ALA A 158 -4.10 15.14 8.45
CA ALA A 158 -5.32 15.07 9.26
C ALA A 158 -5.83 13.63 9.44
N PHE A 159 -5.58 12.75 8.46
CA PHE A 159 -6.11 11.38 8.48
C PHE A 159 -5.59 10.53 9.66
N PRO A 160 -4.27 10.38 9.91
CA PRO A 160 -3.77 9.54 10.99
C PRO A 160 -4.31 9.91 12.39
N PRO A 161 -4.32 11.18 12.83
CA PRO A 161 -4.88 11.53 14.13
C PRO A 161 -6.40 11.44 14.19
N ALA A 162 -7.11 11.55 13.06
CA ALA A 162 -8.55 11.29 12.99
C ALA A 162 -8.85 9.80 13.17
N LEU A 163 -8.06 8.91 12.58
CA LEU A 163 -8.22 7.47 12.72
C LEU A 163 -7.80 6.96 14.10
N LEU A 164 -6.65 7.41 14.62
CA LEU A 164 -6.13 6.99 15.92
C LEU A 164 -5.52 8.20 16.64
N PRO A 165 -6.20 8.75 17.66
CA PRO A 165 -5.67 9.86 18.43
C PRO A 165 -4.27 9.56 18.99
N GLY A 166 -3.32 10.46 18.73
CA GLY A 166 -1.92 10.28 19.12
C GLY A 166 -1.03 9.60 18.07
N LEU A 167 -1.61 9.01 17.02
CA LEU A 167 -0.84 8.56 15.86
C LEU A 167 -0.39 9.78 15.05
N GLN A 168 0.92 10.01 15.05
CA GLN A 168 1.53 11.10 14.31
C GLN A 168 2.28 10.55 13.11
N LYS A 169 2.07 11.17 11.95
CA LYS A 169 2.92 10.92 10.80
C LYS A 169 4.32 11.44 11.11
N PRO A 170 5.37 10.60 11.08
CA PRO A 170 6.72 11.08 11.29
C PRO A 170 7.05 12.10 10.20
N ARG A 171 7.54 13.27 10.63
CA ARG A 171 8.07 14.32 9.74
C ARG A 171 9.56 14.46 10.02
N PRO A 172 10.43 13.71 9.32
CA PRO A 172 11.86 13.99 9.36
C PRO A 172 12.11 15.30 8.59
N GLY A 173 11.76 16.45 9.18
CA GLY A 173 11.89 17.77 8.54
C GLY A 173 10.71 18.19 7.65
N ALA A 174 11.00 18.89 6.54
CA ALA A 174 10.01 19.35 5.56
C ALA A 174 9.65 18.27 4.52
N GLU A 175 10.18 17.06 4.71
CA GLU A 175 10.10 15.95 3.78
C GLU A 175 8.74 15.24 3.82
N THR A 176 8.27 14.79 2.65
CA THR A 176 7.05 13.97 2.55
C THR A 176 7.42 12.63 1.96
N ALA A 177 7.27 11.56 2.75
CA ALA A 177 7.32 10.20 2.24
C ALA A 177 5.91 9.82 1.78
N VAL A 178 5.58 10.08 0.52
CA VAL A 178 4.45 9.41 -0.13
C VAL A 178 5.03 8.48 -1.17
N CYS A 179 5.14 7.22 -0.79
CA CYS A 179 5.51 6.13 -1.67
C CYS A 179 4.23 5.40 -2.11
N HIS A 180 4.23 4.96 -3.37
CA HIS A 180 3.16 4.13 -3.93
C HIS A 180 3.35 2.64 -3.60
N HIS A 181 4.25 2.33 -2.66
CA HIS A 181 4.51 0.99 -2.15
C HIS A 181 4.97 1.04 -0.70
N SER A 182 4.73 -0.02 0.08
CA SER A 182 5.17 -0.13 1.48
C SER A 182 5.28 -1.59 1.87
N VAL A 183 6.20 -1.96 2.76
CA VAL A 183 6.18 -3.30 3.38
C VAL A 183 5.44 -3.21 4.70
N LEU A 184 4.40 -4.03 4.83
CA LEU A 184 3.57 -4.15 6.01
C LEU A 184 4.00 -5.38 6.81
N ASP A 185 4.26 -5.21 8.10
CA ASP A 185 4.47 -6.30 9.05
C ASP A 185 3.12 -6.69 9.68
N THR A 186 2.73 -7.96 9.60
CA THR A 186 1.39 -8.37 10.01
C THR A 186 1.16 -8.20 11.51
N SER A 187 2.20 -8.38 12.33
CA SER A 187 2.12 -8.17 13.77
C SER A 187 1.86 -6.69 14.11
N VAL A 188 2.53 -5.77 13.42
CA VAL A 188 2.31 -4.32 13.56
C VAL A 188 0.92 -3.93 13.08
N LEU A 189 0.47 -4.49 11.96
CA LEU A 189 -0.85 -4.22 11.40
C LEU A 189 -1.98 -4.73 12.29
N ARG A 190 -1.81 -5.89 12.94
CA ARG A 190 -2.75 -6.39 13.97
C ARG A 190 -2.81 -5.44 15.17
N ALA A 191 -1.66 -5.01 15.68
CA ALA A 191 -1.60 -4.06 16.78
C ALA A 191 -2.29 -2.73 16.41
N LEU A 192 -2.09 -2.23 15.19
CA LEU A 192 -2.79 -1.06 14.68
C LEU A 192 -4.32 -1.26 14.68
N PHE A 193 -4.79 -2.41 14.17
CA PHE A 193 -6.23 -2.72 14.13
C PHE A 193 -6.83 -2.80 15.54
N GLU A 194 -6.10 -3.36 16.50
CA GLU A 194 -6.51 -3.43 17.91
C GLU A 194 -6.57 -2.04 18.56
N GLU A 195 -5.59 -1.17 18.32
CA GLU A 195 -5.62 0.21 18.82
C GLU A 195 -6.75 1.03 18.21
N VAL A 196 -7.02 0.90 16.91
CA VAL A 196 -8.17 1.54 16.27
C VAL A 196 -9.48 1.02 16.83
N ALA A 197 -9.60 -0.30 17.10
CA ALA A 197 -10.81 -0.86 17.72
C ALA A 197 -11.06 -0.31 19.14
N LYS A 198 -10.01 0.00 19.90
CA LYS A 198 -10.12 0.68 21.21
C LYS A 198 -10.59 2.13 21.05
N ALA A 199 -10.08 2.84 20.05
CA ALA A 199 -10.46 4.23 19.76
C ALA A 199 -11.86 4.36 19.14
N TRP A 200 -12.34 3.31 18.46
CA TRP A 200 -13.64 3.25 17.80
C TRP A 200 -14.49 2.05 18.27
N PRO A 201 -14.98 2.05 19.52
CA PRO A 201 -15.68 0.90 20.08
C PRO A 201 -16.93 0.52 19.26
N GLY A 202 -17.02 -0.76 18.90
CA GLY A 202 -18.16 -1.32 18.16
C GLY A 202 -18.12 -1.08 16.65
N GLN A 203 -17.06 -0.45 16.12
CA GLN A 203 -16.86 -0.30 14.68
C GLN A 203 -15.78 -1.26 14.16
N ALA A 204 -15.99 -1.80 12.96
CA ALA A 204 -14.93 -2.50 12.25
C ALA A 204 -13.85 -1.52 11.79
N PHE A 205 -12.60 -1.98 11.68
CA PHE A 205 -11.47 -1.13 11.25
C PHE A 205 -11.78 -0.37 9.95
N TRP A 206 -12.33 -1.04 8.93
CA TRP A 206 -12.63 -0.42 7.65
C TRP A 206 -13.65 0.74 7.79
N ALA A 207 -14.63 0.62 8.69
CA ALA A 207 -15.64 1.64 8.91
C ALA A 207 -15.03 2.86 9.61
N ALA A 208 -14.20 2.63 10.63
CA ALA A 208 -13.43 3.69 11.28
C ALA A 208 -12.48 4.39 10.30
N PHE A 209 -11.82 3.63 9.41
CA PHE A 209 -10.96 4.15 8.34
C PHE A 209 -11.72 5.07 7.38
N VAL A 210 -12.89 4.64 6.89
CA VAL A 210 -13.75 5.45 6.02
C VAL A 210 -14.25 6.70 6.73
N ALA A 211 -14.67 6.58 7.99
CA ALA A 211 -15.14 7.71 8.80
C ALA A 211 -14.02 8.74 9.05
N ALA A 212 -12.79 8.28 9.30
CA ALA A 212 -11.62 9.15 9.41
C ALA A 212 -11.25 9.82 8.07
N GLY A 213 -11.49 9.14 6.94
CA GLY A 213 -11.32 9.70 5.59
C GLY A 213 -12.35 10.75 5.21
N ALA A 214 -13.54 10.71 5.82
CA ALA A 214 -14.62 11.68 5.60
C ALA A 214 -14.28 13.09 6.16
N TRP A 215 -13.15 13.25 6.85
CA TRP A 215 -12.68 14.55 7.33
C TRP A 215 -12.17 15.42 6.18
N THR A 216 -12.98 16.43 5.82
CA THR A 216 -12.67 17.84 5.49
C THR A 216 -13.49 18.36 4.30
N GLU A 217 -13.76 19.67 4.38
CA GLU A 217 -14.37 20.59 3.41
C GLU A 217 -14.55 20.10 1.95
N PRO A 218 -15.67 20.47 1.30
CA PRO A 218 -16.07 19.97 -0.01
C PRO A 218 -14.89 19.95 -0.99
N CYS A 219 -14.56 18.75 -1.43
CA CYS A 219 -13.49 18.46 -2.36
C CYS A 219 -13.66 19.36 -3.60
N GLY A 220 -12.73 20.29 -3.83
CA GLY A 220 -12.73 21.23 -4.96
C GLY A 220 -12.67 20.57 -6.35
N PHE A 221 -12.83 19.25 -6.45
CA PHE A 221 -13.18 18.55 -7.67
C PHE A 221 -14.67 18.75 -8.01
N THR A 222 -15.14 20.00 -8.04
CA THR A 222 -16.25 20.29 -8.94
C THR A 222 -15.70 20.02 -10.33
N LYS A 223 -16.14 18.92 -10.96
CA LYS A 223 -16.01 18.76 -12.41
C LYS A 223 -16.45 20.10 -13.01
N SER A 224 -15.53 20.81 -13.65
CA SER A 224 -15.93 21.90 -14.54
C SER A 224 -16.94 21.29 -15.49
N ALA A 225 -18.20 21.68 -15.37
CA ALA A 225 -19.22 21.33 -16.34
C ALA A 225 -18.71 21.85 -17.69
N ALA A 226 -18.37 20.92 -18.57
CA ALA A 226 -18.21 21.17 -20.00
C ALA A 226 -19.57 20.96 -20.66
#